data_AF-A0A081KGA5-F1
#
_entry.id   AF-A0A081KGA5-F1
#
_cell.length_a   1.000
_cell.length_b   1.000
_cell.length_c   1.000
_cell.angle_alpha   90.00
_cell.angle_beta   90.00
_cell.angle_gamma   90.00
#
_symmetry.space_group_name_H-M   'P 1'
#
loop_
_entity.id
_entity.type
_entity.pdbx_description
1 polymer ?
#
loop_
_entity_poly.entity_id
_entity_poly.type
_entity_poly.pdbx_seq_one_letter_code
_entity_poly.pdbx_strand_id
1 'polypeptide(L)'
;MRNQRGMLFSFRPLFLTLLILAGPVFSSTFYEEPDSDGDFLAAQLIPADEYTEIEPFPDEGFIDCGSECDDQEIDVSPFPDEDFIDSDLSEDSFDSYDDLSENLSDLPVYQYPYDHLPSQLEAEGKESIKLFVYGSLMDFKSAKQTLSESTLKTRKLAKAYGVKTIYNRSVPYIFTPHWGEPDNPYAIAMLNTIVTGHSAEVALGVLLDIPLDEIPALLSREVGYDLKPVVVEDWVEPLTGKMVNISAVHGMGNYRVAYVLSSPTPSQYTAARLLPREGYYQRVMEAARSNGHLFFQQWLNNTYLADGVTTVGYYELYKDKVAKEFDQQKCAVCVNL
;
A
#
# COMPACT_ATOMS: atom_id res chain seq x y z
N MET A 1 -54.29 31.10 -50.51
CA MET A 1 -53.39 30.48 -51.50
C MET A 1 -52.28 29.77 -50.75
N ARG A 2 -52.15 28.46 -50.99
CA ARG A 2 -51.19 27.54 -50.35
C ARG A 2 -49.76 27.88 -50.75
N ASN A 3 -48.81 27.75 -49.82
CA ASN A 3 -47.43 27.43 -50.16
C ASN A 3 -46.86 26.48 -49.09
N GLN A 4 -46.80 25.21 -49.46
CA GLN A 4 -46.06 24.15 -48.77
C GLN A 4 -44.61 24.20 -49.23
N ARG A 5 -43.66 24.20 -48.29
CA ARG A 5 -42.29 23.72 -48.54
C ARG A 5 -41.98 22.67 -47.47
N GLY A 6 -42.00 21.41 -47.90
CA GLY A 6 -41.55 20.28 -47.11
C GLY A 6 -40.03 20.22 -47.06
N MET A 7 -39.49 20.06 -45.86
CA MET A 7 -38.16 19.50 -45.65
C MET A 7 -38.32 17.99 -45.49
N LEU A 8 -37.74 17.24 -46.44
CA LEU A 8 -37.56 15.80 -46.36
C LEU A 8 -36.35 15.52 -45.47
N PHE A 9 -36.59 14.96 -44.28
CA PHE A 9 -35.56 14.28 -43.50
C PHE A 9 -35.31 12.90 -44.11
N SER A 10 -34.09 12.71 -44.61
CA SER A 10 -33.59 11.44 -45.12
C SER A 10 -33.26 10.51 -43.96
N PHE A 11 -34.07 9.48 -43.76
CA PHE A 11 -33.75 8.33 -42.91
C PHE A 11 -32.75 7.43 -43.67
N ARG A 12 -31.53 7.29 -43.15
CA ARG A 12 -30.62 6.20 -43.53
C ARG A 12 -30.73 5.08 -42.50
N PRO A 13 -30.93 3.81 -42.91
CA PRO A 13 -30.88 2.69 -42.00
C PRO A 13 -29.43 2.36 -41.63
N LEU A 14 -29.17 2.22 -40.33
CA LEU A 14 -27.96 1.60 -39.81
C LEU A 14 -27.97 0.11 -40.18
N PHE A 15 -27.17 -0.26 -41.18
CA PHE A 15 -26.77 -1.65 -41.38
C PHE A 15 -25.69 -1.99 -40.35
N LEU A 16 -26.06 -2.83 -39.39
CA LEU A 16 -25.14 -3.48 -38.46
C LEU A 16 -24.42 -4.59 -39.24
N THR A 17 -23.22 -4.33 -39.73
CA THR A 17 -22.35 -5.36 -40.31
C THR A 17 -21.48 -5.95 -39.21
N LEU A 18 -21.82 -7.18 -38.81
CA LEU A 18 -21.02 -8.04 -37.95
C LEU A 18 -19.78 -8.49 -38.76
N LEU A 19 -18.63 -7.85 -38.54
CA LEU A 19 -17.35 -8.30 -39.11
C LEU A 19 -16.64 -9.18 -38.07
N ILE A 20 -16.76 -10.49 -38.24
CA ILE A 20 -15.90 -11.48 -37.60
C ILE A 20 -14.60 -11.50 -38.41
N LEU A 21 -13.56 -10.81 -37.91
CA LEU A 21 -12.20 -11.00 -38.40
C LEU A 21 -11.52 -12.03 -37.53
N ALA A 22 -11.48 -13.26 -38.05
CA ALA A 22 -10.50 -14.26 -37.66
C ALA A 22 -9.10 -13.70 -37.94
N GLY A 23 -8.34 -13.45 -36.88
CA GLY A 23 -6.93 -13.12 -36.96
C GLY A 23 -6.11 -14.34 -37.42
N PRO A 24 -4.98 -14.13 -38.10
CA PRO A 24 -4.14 -15.22 -38.59
C PRO A 24 -3.43 -15.93 -37.43
N VAL A 25 -3.42 -17.26 -37.50
CA VAL A 25 -2.53 -18.13 -36.74
C VAL A 25 -1.09 -17.83 -37.18
N PHE A 26 -0.38 -17.03 -36.39
CA PHE A 26 1.07 -16.93 -36.50
C PHE A 26 1.69 -18.18 -35.85
N SER A 27 2.17 -19.07 -36.72
CA SER A 27 3.13 -20.11 -36.40
C SER A 27 4.50 -19.45 -36.20
N SER A 28 4.92 -19.24 -34.95
CA SER A 28 6.30 -18.89 -34.63
C SER A 28 7.18 -20.14 -34.62
N THR A 29 7.85 -20.36 -35.75
CA THR A 29 9.04 -21.21 -35.85
C THR A 29 10.27 -20.46 -35.36
N PHE A 30 11.19 -21.21 -34.75
CA PHE A 30 12.58 -20.85 -34.39
C PHE A 30 12.77 -19.87 -33.22
N TYR A 31 12.88 -20.44 -32.02
CA TYR A 31 13.83 -19.94 -31.02
C TYR A 31 15.21 -20.50 -31.41
N GLU A 32 16.11 -19.63 -31.89
CA GLU A 32 17.55 -19.88 -31.84
C GLU A 32 17.98 -19.65 -30.39
N GLU A 33 18.58 -20.68 -29.79
CA GLU A 33 19.30 -20.56 -28.53
C GLU A 33 20.49 -19.62 -28.73
N PRO A 34 20.69 -18.61 -27.88
CA PRO A 34 21.95 -17.86 -27.90
C PRO A 34 23.06 -18.74 -27.34
N ASP A 35 24.07 -18.99 -28.19
CA ASP A 35 25.35 -19.57 -27.81
C ASP A 35 25.93 -18.84 -26.59
N SER A 36 26.09 -19.59 -25.52
CA SER A 36 26.63 -19.15 -24.24
C SER A 36 28.16 -19.12 -24.28
N ASP A 37 28.75 -18.14 -24.93
CA ASP A 37 30.18 -17.82 -24.80
C ASP A 37 30.35 -16.31 -24.55
N GLY A 38 29.91 -15.89 -23.37
CA GLY A 38 30.19 -14.58 -22.84
C GLY A 38 30.50 -14.71 -21.36
N ASP A 39 31.78 -14.59 -21.01
CA ASP A 39 32.28 -14.47 -19.64
C ASP A 39 31.52 -13.34 -18.91
N PHE A 40 30.43 -13.73 -18.24
CA PHE A 40 29.80 -12.89 -17.24
C PHE A 40 30.73 -12.87 -16.04
N LEU A 41 31.37 -11.72 -15.83
CA LEU A 41 32.05 -11.39 -14.60
C LEU A 41 31.09 -11.66 -13.44
N ALA A 42 31.36 -12.75 -12.71
CA ALA A 42 30.67 -13.08 -11.49
C ALA A 42 30.67 -11.85 -10.59
N ALA A 43 29.48 -11.40 -10.20
CA ALA A 43 29.35 -10.49 -9.07
C ALA A 43 30.16 -11.09 -7.92
N GLN A 44 31.17 -10.36 -7.47
CA GLN A 44 32.02 -10.80 -6.37
C GLN A 44 31.12 -11.09 -5.18
N LEU A 45 31.07 -12.36 -4.79
CA LEU A 45 30.54 -12.78 -3.50
C LEU A 45 31.31 -12.00 -2.43
N ILE A 46 30.59 -11.15 -1.70
CA ILE A 46 31.11 -10.56 -0.47
C ILE A 46 31.38 -11.74 0.46
N PRO A 47 32.62 -11.92 0.96
CA PRO A 47 32.94 -13.00 1.88
C PRO A 47 32.03 -12.90 3.12
N ALA A 48 31.41 -14.02 3.50
CA ALA A 48 30.57 -14.12 4.70
C ALA A 48 31.35 -13.87 6.02
N ASP A 49 32.65 -13.64 5.93
CA ASP A 49 33.59 -13.59 7.05
C ASP A 49 33.85 -12.15 7.54
N GLU A 50 33.20 -11.14 6.95
CA GLU A 50 33.39 -9.72 7.30
C GLU A 50 32.17 -9.08 8.00
N TYR A 51 31.39 -9.89 8.73
CA TYR A 51 30.55 -9.40 9.81
C TYR A 51 31.35 -9.43 11.11
N THR A 52 32.27 -8.47 11.24
CA THR A 52 32.87 -8.13 12.54
C THR A 52 31.77 -7.81 13.54
N GLU A 53 31.63 -8.69 14.54
CA GLU A 53 31.22 -8.40 15.92
C GLU A 53 30.31 -7.17 16.08
N ILE A 54 29.11 -7.23 15.51
CA ILE A 54 28.01 -6.44 16.05
C ILE A 54 27.66 -7.15 17.35
N GLU A 55 28.04 -6.55 18.48
CA GLU A 55 27.62 -7.05 19.78
C GLU A 55 26.11 -7.29 19.73
N PRO A 56 25.63 -8.47 20.12
CA PRO A 56 24.20 -8.73 20.16
C PRO A 56 23.59 -7.61 20.99
N PHE A 57 22.67 -6.86 20.38
CA PHE A 57 21.79 -5.98 21.14
C PHE A 57 21.27 -6.80 22.31
N PRO A 58 21.34 -6.29 23.55
CA PRO A 58 20.84 -7.01 24.70
C PRO A 58 19.45 -7.47 24.33
N ASP A 59 19.27 -8.80 24.38
CA ASP A 59 18.00 -9.47 24.21
C ASP A 59 17.04 -8.76 25.16
N GLU A 60 16.27 -7.79 24.64
CA GLU A 60 15.13 -7.22 25.34
C GLU A 60 14.15 -8.36 25.35
N GLY A 61 14.38 -9.25 26.32
CA GLY A 61 13.67 -10.49 26.48
C GLY A 61 12.20 -10.17 26.33
N PHE A 62 11.54 -10.97 25.51
CA PHE A 62 10.09 -11.05 25.53
C PHE A 62 9.68 -11.10 27.00
N ILE A 63 9.15 -9.99 27.49
CA ILE A 63 8.52 -9.95 28.80
C ILE A 63 7.33 -10.87 28.62
N ASP A 64 7.51 -12.10 29.09
CA ASP A 64 6.41 -13.03 29.30
C ASP A 64 5.51 -12.34 30.33
N CYS A 65 4.47 -11.66 29.84
CA CYS A 65 3.45 -10.98 30.65
C CYS A 65 2.56 -12.01 31.38
N GLY A 66 3.17 -13.07 31.91
CA GLY A 66 2.59 -14.07 32.79
C GLY A 66 2.64 -13.64 34.25
N SER A 67 2.29 -12.40 34.56
CA SER A 67 2.02 -11.97 35.93
C SER A 67 0.89 -10.97 35.94
N GLU A 68 -0.25 -11.39 36.51
CA GLU A 68 -1.19 -10.54 37.25
C GLU A 68 -1.22 -9.08 36.77
N CYS A 69 -1.71 -8.86 35.54
CA CYS A 69 -2.16 -7.54 35.15
C CYS A 69 -3.39 -7.27 36.02
N ASP A 70 -3.18 -6.55 37.12
CA ASP A 70 -4.24 -5.83 37.80
C ASP A 70 -5.02 -5.08 36.72
N ASP A 71 -6.29 -5.46 36.54
CA ASP A 71 -7.27 -4.84 35.64
C ASP A 71 -7.60 -3.41 36.13
N GLN A 72 -6.60 -2.55 36.24
CA GLN A 72 -6.84 -1.12 36.27
C GLN A 72 -7.30 -0.74 34.87
N GLU A 73 -8.62 -0.68 34.72
CA GLU A 73 -9.31 -0.02 33.61
C GLU A 73 -8.76 1.41 33.50
N ILE A 74 -7.66 1.57 32.76
CA ILE A 74 -7.24 2.89 32.31
C ILE A 74 -8.27 3.27 31.26
N ASP A 75 -9.25 4.08 31.69
CA ASP A 75 -10.24 4.75 30.85
C ASP A 75 -9.53 5.77 29.95
N VAL A 76 -8.72 5.26 29.01
CA VAL A 76 -8.20 6.03 27.90
C VAL A 76 -9.26 5.92 26.82
N SER A 77 -10.28 6.77 26.87
CA SER A 77 -11.07 7.04 25.68
C SER A 77 -10.08 7.45 24.58
N PRO A 78 -9.93 6.68 23.48
CA PRO A 78 -8.98 7.01 22.42
C PRO A 78 -9.44 8.22 21.60
N PHE A 79 -10.58 8.80 21.95
CA PHE A 79 -11.14 9.98 21.33
C PHE A 79 -11.17 11.12 22.35
N PRO A 80 -10.47 12.24 22.10
CA PRO A 80 -10.58 13.42 22.94
C PRO A 80 -12.04 13.88 23.01
N ASP A 81 -12.45 14.35 24.19
CA ASP A 81 -13.80 14.87 24.45
C ASP A 81 -14.27 15.78 23.30
N GLU A 82 -15.50 15.53 22.81
CA GLU A 82 -16.14 16.27 21.71
C GLU A 82 -16.53 17.70 22.12
N ASP A 83 -15.54 18.51 22.51
CA ASP A 83 -15.67 19.96 22.43
C ASP A 83 -15.69 20.32 20.95
N PHE A 84 -16.90 20.46 20.42
CA PHE A 84 -17.25 20.86 19.06
C PHE A 84 -16.43 22.11 18.68
N ILE A 85 -15.33 21.89 17.96
CA ILE A 85 -14.49 22.94 17.43
C ILE A 85 -15.29 23.60 16.30
N ASP A 86 -15.80 24.81 16.53
CA ASP A 86 -16.13 25.78 15.46
C ASP A 86 -14.80 26.20 14.80
N SER A 87 -14.12 25.25 14.15
CA SER A 87 -12.93 25.54 13.37
C SER A 87 -13.43 26.25 12.14
N ASP A 88 -13.12 27.54 12.04
CA ASP A 88 -13.07 28.28 10.79
C ASP A 88 -12.50 27.34 9.72
N LEU A 89 -13.39 26.75 8.92
CA LEU A 89 -13.01 26.01 7.74
C LEU A 89 -12.37 27.06 6.84
N SER A 90 -11.03 27.11 6.87
CA SER A 90 -10.25 27.83 5.87
C SER A 90 -10.88 27.54 4.50
N GLU A 91 -11.00 28.57 3.66
CA GLU A 91 -11.45 28.45 2.27
C GLU A 91 -10.42 27.67 1.42
N ASP A 92 -9.92 26.55 1.96
CA ASP A 92 -9.07 25.61 1.26
C ASP A 92 -9.85 25.13 0.06
N SER A 93 -9.27 25.34 -1.13
CA SER A 93 -9.85 24.95 -2.39
C SER A 93 -10.20 23.46 -2.32
N PHE A 94 -11.49 23.15 -2.48
CA PHE A 94 -11.93 21.78 -2.68
C PHE A 94 -11.54 21.36 -4.10
N ASP A 95 -10.29 20.96 -4.27
CA ASP A 95 -9.83 20.40 -5.52
C ASP A 95 -10.58 19.09 -5.77
N SER A 96 -11.06 18.90 -7.01
CA SER A 96 -11.74 17.67 -7.36
C SER A 96 -10.72 16.53 -7.50
N TYR A 97 -11.18 15.28 -7.32
CA TYR A 97 -10.33 14.11 -7.56
C TYR A 97 -9.72 14.14 -8.97
N ASP A 98 -10.53 14.47 -9.98
CA ASP A 98 -10.10 14.46 -11.38
C ASP A 98 -8.96 15.46 -11.59
N ASP A 99 -9.09 16.70 -11.09
CA ASP A 99 -8.05 17.73 -11.18
C ASP A 99 -6.74 17.29 -10.51
N LEU A 100 -6.81 16.73 -9.30
CA LEU A 100 -5.61 16.26 -8.61
C LEU A 100 -4.98 15.06 -9.33
N SER A 101 -5.81 14.15 -9.86
CA SER A 101 -5.34 12.93 -10.53
C SER A 101 -4.61 13.23 -11.84
N GLU A 102 -5.09 14.21 -12.62
CA GLU A 102 -4.43 14.65 -13.85
C GLU A 102 -3.05 15.25 -13.57
N ASN A 103 -2.93 16.00 -12.47
CA ASN A 103 -1.69 16.66 -12.05
C ASN A 103 -0.71 15.75 -11.29
N LEU A 104 -1.09 14.52 -10.91
CA LEU A 104 -0.18 13.60 -10.22
C LEU A 104 1.09 13.30 -11.02
N SER A 105 0.99 13.28 -12.35
CA SER A 105 2.12 12.98 -13.24
C SER A 105 3.19 14.07 -13.29
N ASP A 106 2.84 15.29 -12.89
CA ASP A 106 3.77 16.42 -12.80
C ASP A 106 4.54 16.45 -11.47
N LEU A 107 4.10 15.65 -10.49
CA LEU A 107 4.73 15.57 -9.19
C LEU A 107 5.90 14.59 -9.18
N PRO A 108 6.98 14.90 -8.45
CA PRO A 108 8.18 14.07 -8.44
C PRO A 108 7.90 12.70 -7.79
N VAL A 109 8.46 11.66 -8.40
CA VAL A 109 8.64 10.36 -7.75
C VAL A 109 10.05 10.32 -7.17
N TYR A 110 10.18 10.05 -5.88
CA TYR A 110 11.48 9.91 -5.25
C TYR A 110 11.87 8.44 -5.16
N GLN A 111 12.90 8.07 -5.90
CA GLN A 111 13.40 6.70 -5.95
C GLN A 111 14.35 6.43 -4.78
N TYR A 112 14.33 5.21 -4.26
CA TYR A 112 15.33 4.76 -3.28
C TYR A 112 16.70 4.49 -3.97
N PRO A 113 17.84 4.87 -3.35
CA PRO A 113 18.00 5.44 -2.01
C PRO A 113 17.74 6.96 -1.93
N TYR A 114 17.36 7.43 -0.75
CA TYR A 114 16.84 8.80 -0.51
C TYR A 114 17.88 9.82 -0.05
N ASP A 115 19.15 9.65 -0.42
CA ASP A 115 20.28 10.37 0.18
C ASP A 115 20.16 11.91 0.12
N HIS A 116 19.41 12.44 -0.85
CA HIS A 116 19.25 13.87 -1.08
C HIS A 116 17.83 14.39 -0.83
N LEU A 117 16.90 13.51 -0.42
CA LEU A 117 15.49 13.87 -0.33
C LEU A 117 15.22 15.01 0.66
N PRO A 118 15.75 15.01 1.91
CA PRO A 118 15.48 16.09 2.86
C PRO A 118 15.97 17.46 2.32
N SER A 119 17.19 17.52 1.79
CA SER A 119 17.75 18.76 1.23
C SER A 119 17.00 19.23 -0.02
N GLN A 120 16.51 18.30 -0.84
CA GLN A 120 15.67 18.65 -1.99
C GLN A 120 14.33 19.26 -1.52
N LEU A 121 13.64 18.62 -0.58
CA LEU A 121 12.37 19.14 -0.05
C LEU A 121 12.54 20.49 0.64
N GLU A 122 13.64 20.68 1.37
CA GLU A 122 13.99 21.97 1.97
C GLU A 122 14.24 23.04 0.90
N ALA A 123 14.94 22.73 -0.19
CA ALA A 123 15.15 23.65 -1.30
C ALA A 123 13.84 24.01 -2.05
N GLU A 124 12.84 23.13 -2.00
CA GLU A 124 11.48 23.39 -2.47
C GLU A 124 10.63 24.21 -1.46
N GLY A 125 11.19 24.55 -0.30
CA GLY A 125 10.52 25.33 0.75
C GLY A 125 9.48 24.53 1.53
N LYS A 126 9.59 23.19 1.55
CA LYS A 126 8.71 22.32 2.32
C LYS A 126 9.23 22.16 3.74
N GLU A 127 8.34 22.10 4.71
CA GLU A 127 8.65 21.79 6.12
C GLU A 127 8.27 20.35 6.49
N SER A 128 7.37 19.74 5.72
CA SER A 128 6.88 18.38 5.91
C SER A 128 6.36 17.79 4.61
N ILE A 129 6.10 16.48 4.63
CA ILE A 129 5.35 15.78 3.58
C ILE A 129 4.15 15.03 4.18
N LYS A 130 3.07 14.96 3.41
CA LYS A 130 1.96 14.07 3.75
C LYS A 130 2.28 12.66 3.27
N LEU A 131 2.27 11.70 4.19
CA LEU A 131 2.57 10.30 3.92
C LEU A 131 1.35 9.43 4.23
N PHE A 132 0.93 8.66 3.25
CA PHE A 132 -0.06 7.60 3.37
C PHE A 132 0.63 6.28 3.71
N VAL A 133 0.38 5.76 4.91
CA VAL A 133 0.91 4.49 5.40
C VAL A 133 -0.18 3.42 5.46
N TYR A 134 0.16 2.20 5.04
CA TYR A 134 -0.80 1.10 4.83
C TYR A 134 -0.35 -0.23 5.47
N GLY A 135 0.82 -0.24 6.10
CA GLY A 135 1.44 -1.41 6.74
C GLY A 135 1.42 -1.36 8.25
N SER A 136 2.47 -1.85 8.89
CA SER A 136 2.60 -1.85 10.36
C SER A 136 2.58 -0.46 10.98
N LEU A 137 2.94 0.60 10.23
CA LEU A 137 2.81 1.99 10.70
C LEU A 137 1.36 2.45 10.90
N MET A 138 0.36 1.67 10.46
CA MET A 138 -1.02 1.90 10.87
C MET A 138 -1.20 1.63 12.38
N ASP A 139 -0.42 0.74 12.97
CA ASP A 139 -0.45 0.48 14.42
C ASP A 139 0.28 1.60 15.17
N PHE A 140 -0.40 2.18 16.17
CA PHE A 140 0.15 3.29 16.94
C PHE A 140 1.44 2.91 17.67
N LYS A 141 1.51 1.70 18.24
CA LYS A 141 2.70 1.24 18.97
C LYS A 141 3.89 1.06 18.02
N SER A 142 3.68 0.44 16.86
CA SER A 142 4.70 0.27 15.84
C SER A 142 5.16 1.60 15.23
N ALA A 143 4.27 2.59 15.12
CA ALA A 143 4.61 3.91 14.61
C ALA A 143 5.43 4.72 15.63
N LYS A 144 5.11 4.63 16.93
CA LYS A 144 5.85 5.30 18.03
C LYS A 144 7.31 4.88 18.16
N GLN A 145 7.69 3.74 17.59
CA GLN A 145 9.09 3.31 17.54
C GLN A 145 9.96 4.17 16.60
N THR A 146 9.37 5.02 15.76
CA THR A 146 10.12 5.79 14.75
C THR A 146 9.62 7.21 14.58
N LEU A 147 8.35 7.47 14.86
CA LEU A 147 7.75 8.79 14.70
C LEU A 147 7.57 9.47 16.06
N SER A 148 7.71 10.79 16.06
CA SER A 148 7.48 11.59 17.26
C SER A 148 6.00 11.60 17.68
N GLU A 149 5.75 11.94 18.94
CA GLU A 149 4.36 12.13 19.42
C GLU A 149 3.64 13.26 18.69
N SER A 150 4.34 14.30 18.25
CA SER A 150 3.77 15.38 17.42
C SER A 150 3.25 14.85 16.09
N THR A 151 4.04 14.04 15.38
CA THR A 151 3.62 13.42 14.12
C THR A 151 2.47 12.46 14.34
N LEU A 152 2.50 11.64 15.39
CA LEU A 152 1.40 10.71 15.69
C LEU A 152 0.07 11.41 16.01
N LYS A 153 0.09 12.66 16.48
CA LYS A 153 -1.14 13.47 16.67
C LYS A 153 -1.76 13.93 15.35
N THR A 154 -1.01 13.93 14.25
CA THR A 154 -1.51 14.28 12.91
C THR A 154 -2.25 13.13 12.21
N ARG A 155 -2.25 11.94 12.84
CA ARG A 155 -2.82 10.70 12.31
C ARG A 155 -4.29 10.86 11.94
N LYS A 156 -4.61 10.61 10.67
CA LYS A 156 -6.00 10.55 10.16
C LYS A 156 -6.21 9.28 9.36
N LEU A 157 -7.37 8.65 9.48
CA LEU A 157 -7.71 7.53 8.59
C LEU A 157 -7.92 8.08 7.18
N ALA A 158 -7.50 7.32 6.17
CA ALA A 158 -7.59 7.76 4.78
C ALA A 158 -7.80 6.61 3.80
N LYS A 159 -8.28 6.97 2.61
CA LYS A 159 -8.27 6.15 1.40
C LYS A 159 -7.27 6.73 0.42
N ALA A 160 -6.46 5.90 -0.23
CA ALA A 160 -5.65 6.30 -1.38
C ALA A 160 -6.22 5.68 -2.65
N TYR A 161 -6.44 6.51 -3.68
CA TYR A 161 -7.06 6.11 -4.94
C TYR A 161 -6.00 5.82 -6.01
N GLY A 162 -6.28 4.86 -6.91
CA GLY A 162 -5.28 4.42 -7.88
C GLY A 162 -4.16 3.61 -7.25
N VAL A 163 -4.43 2.97 -6.10
CA VAL A 163 -3.44 2.24 -5.31
C VAL A 163 -3.97 0.88 -4.93
N LYS A 164 -3.17 -0.16 -5.19
CA LYS A 164 -3.42 -1.53 -4.76
C LYS A 164 -2.46 -1.91 -3.64
N THR A 165 -2.99 -2.38 -2.50
CA THR A 165 -2.18 -2.89 -1.38
C THR A 165 -1.98 -4.39 -1.53
N ILE A 166 -0.74 -4.88 -1.50
CA ILE A 166 -0.40 -6.26 -1.88
C ILE A 166 0.69 -6.87 -0.98
N TYR A 167 0.52 -8.12 -0.55
CA TYR A 167 1.55 -8.90 0.16
C TYR A 167 2.58 -9.49 -0.82
N ASN A 168 3.39 -8.65 -1.46
CA ASN A 168 4.41 -9.13 -2.40
C ASN A 168 5.84 -8.71 -2.03
N ARG A 169 6.06 -7.97 -0.94
CA ARG A 169 7.40 -7.56 -0.50
C ARG A 169 8.11 -8.73 0.15
N SER A 170 9.18 -9.23 -0.46
CA SER A 170 10.02 -10.28 0.11
C SER A 170 10.96 -9.70 1.16
N VAL A 171 10.78 -10.08 2.43
CA VAL A 171 11.71 -9.72 3.51
C VAL A 171 12.19 -11.00 4.16
N PRO A 172 13.46 -11.40 3.92
CA PRO A 172 14.02 -12.59 4.55
C PRO A 172 13.90 -12.53 6.07
N TYR A 173 13.42 -13.62 6.68
CA TYR A 173 13.09 -13.66 8.11
C TYR A 173 14.31 -13.36 9.00
N ILE A 174 15.51 -13.71 8.53
CA ILE A 174 16.81 -13.44 9.18
C ILE A 174 17.02 -11.95 9.48
N PHE A 175 16.45 -11.05 8.69
CA PHE A 175 16.59 -9.60 8.88
C PHE A 175 15.56 -9.02 9.85
N THR A 176 14.53 -9.78 10.22
CA THR A 176 13.44 -9.31 11.08
C THR A 176 12.91 -10.43 11.97
N PRO A 177 13.72 -10.98 12.90
CA PRO A 177 13.37 -12.17 13.69
C PRO A 177 12.17 -11.96 14.62
N HIS A 178 11.86 -10.71 15.01
CA HIS A 178 10.75 -10.37 15.91
C HIS A 178 9.35 -10.74 15.39
N TRP A 179 9.21 -11.08 14.10
CA TRP A 179 7.95 -11.59 13.53
C TRP A 179 7.85 -13.12 13.52
N GLY A 180 8.80 -13.82 14.16
CA GLY A 180 8.85 -15.27 14.22
C GLY A 180 9.48 -15.91 12.96
N GLU A 181 9.95 -17.14 13.13
CA GLU A 181 10.39 -18.00 12.02
C GLU A 181 9.15 -18.61 11.35
N PRO A 182 9.01 -18.51 10.02
CA PRO A 182 7.84 -19.03 9.34
C PRO A 182 7.94 -20.55 9.13
N ASP A 183 6.86 -21.29 9.41
CA ASP A 183 6.77 -22.73 9.12
C ASP A 183 6.89 -23.04 7.61
N ASN A 184 6.42 -22.11 6.77
CA ASN A 184 6.54 -22.17 5.33
C ASN A 184 7.58 -21.14 4.86
N PRO A 185 8.66 -21.53 4.15
CA PRO A 185 9.70 -20.60 3.70
C PRO A 185 9.19 -19.52 2.73
N TYR A 186 8.02 -19.71 2.11
CA TYR A 186 7.37 -18.70 1.26
C TYR A 186 6.48 -17.73 2.04
N ALA A 187 6.24 -17.96 3.34
CA ALA A 187 5.47 -17.07 4.22
C ALA A 187 6.34 -15.93 4.78
N ILE A 188 6.91 -15.15 3.85
CA ILE A 188 7.83 -14.04 4.14
C ILE A 188 7.35 -12.71 3.56
N ALA A 189 6.14 -12.65 2.97
CA ALA A 189 5.63 -11.41 2.40
C ALA A 189 5.25 -10.40 3.48
N MET A 190 5.72 -9.18 3.28
CA MET A 190 5.18 -7.97 3.90
C MET A 190 4.37 -7.17 2.87
N LEU A 191 3.70 -6.12 3.34
CA LEU A 191 2.87 -5.28 2.48
C LEU A 191 3.72 -4.38 1.58
N ASN A 192 3.23 -4.21 0.36
CA ASN A 192 3.69 -3.25 -0.62
C ASN A 192 2.46 -2.53 -1.21
N THR A 193 2.69 -1.46 -1.96
CA THR A 193 1.66 -0.87 -2.84
C THR A 193 2.10 -0.84 -4.29
N ILE A 194 1.12 -0.94 -5.17
CA ILE A 194 1.25 -0.70 -6.61
C ILE A 194 0.38 0.51 -6.94
N VAL A 195 1.01 1.60 -7.39
CA VAL A 195 0.30 2.78 -7.91
C VAL A 195 -0.10 2.48 -9.35
N THR A 196 -1.39 2.23 -9.58
CA THR A 196 -1.95 1.83 -10.88
C THR A 196 -2.60 2.99 -11.63
N GLY A 197 -2.99 4.06 -10.91
CA GLY A 197 -3.74 5.18 -11.47
C GLY A 197 -5.22 4.87 -11.75
N HIS A 198 -5.67 3.63 -11.50
CA HIS A 198 -7.08 3.26 -11.66
C HIS A 198 -7.88 3.63 -10.41
N SER A 199 -8.74 4.66 -10.49
CA SER A 199 -9.51 5.16 -9.34
C SER A 199 -10.39 4.11 -8.64
N ALA A 200 -10.75 3.02 -9.32
CA ALA A 200 -11.48 1.90 -8.73
C ALA A 200 -10.63 1.05 -7.75
N GLU A 201 -9.31 1.15 -7.83
CA GLU A 201 -8.40 0.50 -6.89
C GLU A 201 -8.10 1.45 -5.73
N VAL A 202 -8.46 1.03 -4.53
CA VAL A 202 -8.39 1.85 -3.32
C VAL A 202 -7.56 1.14 -2.27
N ALA A 203 -6.57 1.82 -1.70
CA ALA A 203 -5.86 1.37 -0.51
C ALA A 203 -6.43 2.03 0.73
N LEU A 204 -6.54 1.28 1.82
CA LEU A 204 -6.97 1.78 3.13
C LEU A 204 -5.74 1.95 4.01
N GLY A 205 -5.67 3.08 4.70
CA GLY A 205 -4.50 3.39 5.49
C GLY A 205 -4.68 4.60 6.40
N VAL A 206 -3.55 5.19 6.74
CA VAL A 206 -3.44 6.30 7.67
C VAL A 206 -2.61 7.38 6.99
N LEU A 207 -3.08 8.62 7.05
CA LEU A 207 -2.37 9.80 6.63
C LEU A 207 -1.63 10.41 7.84
N LEU A 208 -0.36 10.75 7.63
CA LEU A 208 0.51 11.40 8.60
C LEU A 208 1.16 12.62 7.96
N ASP A 209 1.41 13.65 8.76
CA ASP A 209 2.28 14.77 8.41
C ASP A 209 3.69 14.49 8.95
N ILE A 210 4.65 14.25 8.06
CA ILE A 210 6.02 13.85 8.40
C ILE A 210 6.94 15.06 8.26
N PRO A 211 7.43 15.65 9.36
CA PRO A 211 8.44 16.71 9.34
C PRO A 211 9.72 16.28 8.61
N LEU A 212 10.41 17.22 7.95
CA LEU A 212 11.62 16.91 7.19
C LEU A 212 12.72 16.23 8.02
N ASP A 213 12.85 16.58 9.31
CA ASP A 213 13.84 16.04 10.22
C ASP A 213 13.56 14.58 10.64
N GLU A 214 12.32 14.11 10.52
CA GLU A 214 11.94 12.71 10.78
C GLU A 214 12.05 11.80 9.54
N ILE A 215 12.08 12.37 8.33
CA ILE A 215 12.16 11.61 7.07
C ILE A 215 13.35 10.62 7.05
N PRO A 216 14.59 11.00 7.41
CA PRO A 216 15.72 10.06 7.35
C PRO A 216 15.52 8.82 8.22
N ALA A 217 15.06 9.01 9.46
CA ALA A 217 14.83 7.91 10.40
C ALA A 217 13.73 6.98 9.90
N LEU A 218 12.63 7.53 9.40
CA LEU A 218 11.55 6.77 8.80
C LEU A 218 12.03 5.96 7.59
N LEU A 219 12.65 6.61 6.61
CA LEU A 219 13.01 5.98 5.34
C LEU A 219 14.17 4.98 5.46
N SER A 220 14.99 5.07 6.51
CA SER A 220 16.00 4.04 6.81
C SER A 220 15.40 2.65 7.06
N ARG A 221 14.11 2.58 7.46
CA ARG A 221 13.36 1.33 7.65
C ARG A 221 12.75 0.79 6.35
N GLU A 222 12.64 1.62 5.32
CA GLU A 222 11.81 1.38 4.13
C GLU A 222 12.69 1.08 2.90
N VAL A 223 13.66 0.19 3.09
CA VAL A 223 14.63 -0.20 2.06
C VAL A 223 13.91 -0.74 0.81
N GLY A 224 14.22 -0.16 -0.34
CA GLY A 224 13.73 -0.62 -1.65
C GLY A 224 12.30 -0.20 -2.00
N TYR A 225 11.70 0.71 -1.24
CA TYR A 225 10.47 1.40 -1.62
C TYR A 225 10.80 2.72 -2.31
N ASP A 226 10.00 3.13 -3.29
CA ASP A 226 10.01 4.49 -3.81
C ASP A 226 8.90 5.30 -3.10
N LEU A 227 9.03 6.63 -3.04
CA LEU A 227 7.92 7.51 -2.66
C LEU A 227 7.21 7.98 -3.92
N LYS A 228 5.93 7.64 -4.06
CA LYS A 228 5.09 8.01 -5.21
C LYS A 228 3.93 8.90 -4.80
N PRO A 229 3.59 9.94 -5.56
CA PRO A 229 2.45 10.80 -5.26
C PRO A 229 1.14 10.04 -5.55
N VAL A 230 0.14 10.23 -4.69
CA VAL A 230 -1.19 9.63 -4.78
C VAL A 230 -2.25 10.62 -4.29
N VAL A 231 -3.47 10.51 -4.82
CA VAL A 231 -4.62 11.25 -4.26
C VAL A 231 -5.20 10.46 -3.09
N VAL A 232 -5.38 11.14 -1.97
CA VAL A 232 -6.01 10.58 -0.78
C VAL A 232 -7.24 11.38 -0.38
N GLU A 233 -8.17 10.71 0.28
CA GLU A 233 -9.37 11.28 0.90
C GLU A 233 -9.41 10.86 2.36
N ASP A 234 -9.85 11.75 3.25
CA ASP A 234 -10.11 11.40 4.64
C ASP A 234 -11.17 10.30 4.75
N TRP A 235 -10.90 9.30 5.59
CA TRP A 235 -11.87 8.30 5.98
C TRP A 235 -12.53 8.71 7.29
N VAL A 236 -13.87 8.81 7.26
CA VAL A 236 -14.69 8.99 8.46
C VAL A 236 -15.49 7.72 8.67
N GLU A 237 -15.26 7.04 9.79
CA GLU A 237 -16.05 5.89 10.18
C GLU A 237 -17.49 6.36 10.47
N PRO A 238 -18.51 5.83 9.78
CA PRO A 238 -19.90 6.18 10.07
C PRO A 238 -20.26 5.80 11.50
N LEU A 239 -20.82 6.75 12.27
CA LEU A 239 -21.33 6.49 13.61
C LEU A 239 -22.37 5.37 13.58
N THR A 240 -22.16 4.34 14.39
CA THR A 240 -23.04 3.17 14.47
C THR A 240 -24.48 3.60 14.74
N GLY A 241 -25.42 3.20 13.88
CA GLY A 241 -26.85 3.49 14.06
C GLY A 241 -27.38 4.73 13.33
N LYS A 242 -26.52 5.57 12.73
CA LYS A 242 -26.96 6.54 11.71
C LYS A 242 -26.75 5.92 10.33
N MET A 243 -27.83 5.70 9.59
CA MET A 243 -27.75 5.45 8.15
C MET A 243 -27.22 6.72 7.47
N VAL A 244 -25.91 6.89 7.44
CA VAL A 244 -25.29 7.85 6.54
C VAL A 244 -25.45 7.27 5.14
N ASN A 245 -26.07 8.02 4.25
CA ASN A 245 -26.12 7.65 2.85
C ASN A 245 -24.69 7.72 2.30
N ILE A 246 -23.98 6.60 2.33
CA ILE A 246 -22.57 6.50 1.94
C ILE A 246 -22.35 7.06 0.53
N SER A 247 -23.35 6.93 -0.35
CA SER A 247 -23.34 7.47 -1.72
C SER A 247 -23.37 9.00 -1.78
N ALA A 248 -23.93 9.68 -0.76
CA ALA A 248 -23.95 11.14 -0.69
C ALA A 248 -22.64 11.73 -0.14
N VAL A 249 -21.81 10.91 0.52
CA VAL A 249 -20.48 11.32 1.02
C VAL A 249 -19.42 11.26 -0.08
N HIS A 250 -19.58 10.36 -1.07
CA HIS A 250 -18.64 10.13 -2.18
C HIS A 250 -18.43 11.32 -3.15
N GLY A 251 -19.01 12.49 -2.89
CA GLY A 251 -18.88 13.68 -3.76
C GLY A 251 -18.38 14.95 -3.06
N MET A 252 -18.10 14.90 -1.75
CA MET A 252 -17.57 16.05 -0.99
C MET A 252 -16.27 15.69 -0.26
N GLY A 253 -15.55 14.69 -0.76
CA GLY A 253 -14.29 14.25 -0.17
C GLY A 253 -13.29 15.39 -0.10
N ASN A 254 -12.63 15.54 1.04
CA ASN A 254 -11.46 16.40 1.18
C ASN A 254 -10.27 15.67 0.53
N TYR A 255 -10.17 15.80 -0.79
CA TYR A 255 -9.09 15.21 -1.56
C TYR A 255 -7.81 16.04 -1.43
N ARG A 256 -6.68 15.35 -1.36
CA ARG A 256 -5.35 15.97 -1.30
C ARG A 256 -4.30 15.04 -1.87
N VAL A 257 -3.16 15.60 -2.24
CA VAL A 257 -1.99 14.78 -2.59
C VAL A 257 -1.23 14.36 -1.34
N ALA A 258 -0.82 13.09 -1.30
CA ALA A 258 0.13 12.54 -0.36
C ALA A 258 1.16 11.68 -1.10
N TYR A 259 2.19 11.21 -0.40
CA TYR A 259 3.11 10.20 -0.90
C TYR A 259 2.78 8.83 -0.31
N VAL A 260 3.08 7.77 -1.05
CA VAL A 260 3.00 6.38 -0.59
C VAL A 260 4.30 5.66 -0.89
N LEU A 261 4.70 4.76 0.01
CA LEU A 261 5.84 3.86 -0.20
C LEU A 261 5.43 2.73 -1.15
N SER A 262 6.12 2.59 -2.29
CA SER A 262 5.82 1.57 -3.31
C SER A 262 7.12 0.97 -3.84
N SER A 263 7.34 -0.32 -3.59
CA SER A 263 8.46 -1.06 -4.16
C SER A 263 8.13 -1.50 -5.59
N PRO A 264 9.02 -1.25 -6.57
CA PRO A 264 8.80 -1.68 -7.95
C PRO A 264 8.47 -3.17 -8.06
N THR A 265 7.52 -3.51 -8.92
CA THR A 265 7.10 -4.88 -9.19
C THR A 265 7.16 -5.13 -10.71
N PRO A 266 8.01 -6.06 -11.20
CA PRO A 266 8.93 -6.90 -10.45
C PRO A 266 10.19 -6.14 -9.96
N SER A 267 10.80 -6.61 -8.87
CA SER A 267 12.14 -6.19 -8.43
C SER A 267 12.80 -7.27 -7.57
N GLN A 268 14.05 -7.07 -7.15
CA GLN A 268 14.72 -7.96 -6.17
C GLN A 268 14.02 -7.98 -4.80
N TYR A 269 13.14 -7.02 -4.57
CA TYR A 269 12.41 -6.82 -3.32
C TYR A 269 11.01 -7.39 -3.34
N THR A 270 10.50 -7.80 -4.51
CA THR A 270 9.12 -8.25 -4.69
C THR A 270 9.04 -9.60 -5.40
N ALA A 271 8.03 -10.40 -5.05
CA ALA A 271 7.75 -11.67 -5.72
C ALA A 271 6.25 -11.94 -5.77
N ALA A 272 5.78 -12.50 -6.88
CA ALA A 272 4.35 -12.69 -7.17
C ALA A 272 3.71 -13.90 -6.45
N ARG A 273 4.49 -14.66 -5.67
CA ARG A 273 4.05 -15.94 -5.08
C ARG A 273 4.61 -16.13 -3.68
N LEU A 274 4.28 -15.18 -2.82
CA LEU A 274 4.60 -15.25 -1.41
C LEU A 274 3.32 -15.30 -0.60
N LEU A 275 3.38 -15.97 0.53
CA LEU A 275 2.34 -15.94 1.55
C LEU A 275 2.68 -14.83 2.57
N PRO A 276 1.67 -14.20 3.19
CA PRO A 276 1.90 -13.23 4.25
C PRO A 276 2.73 -13.83 5.37
N ARG A 277 3.69 -13.07 5.89
CA ARG A 277 4.41 -13.46 7.09
C ARG A 277 3.51 -13.33 8.31
N GLU A 278 3.25 -14.44 8.99
CA GLU A 278 2.18 -14.53 10.01
C GLU A 278 2.26 -13.44 11.09
N GLY A 279 3.40 -13.25 11.75
CA GLY A 279 3.51 -12.25 12.83
C GLY A 279 3.31 -10.80 12.35
N TYR A 280 3.83 -10.47 11.16
CA TYR A 280 3.62 -9.16 10.54
C TYR A 280 2.15 -8.99 10.12
N TYR A 281 1.60 -10.01 9.47
CA TYR A 281 0.21 -10.05 9.01
C TYR A 281 -0.78 -9.83 10.15
N GLN A 282 -0.61 -10.54 11.27
CA GLN A 282 -1.45 -10.40 12.45
C GLN A 282 -1.43 -8.96 12.98
N ARG A 283 -0.25 -8.35 13.12
CA ARG A 283 -0.15 -6.96 13.59
C ARG A 283 -0.88 -5.99 12.66
N VAL A 284 -0.69 -6.10 11.35
CA VAL A 284 -1.36 -5.21 10.39
C VAL A 284 -2.87 -5.41 10.42
N MET A 285 -3.33 -6.66 10.49
CA MET A 285 -4.75 -7.00 10.58
C MET A 285 -5.39 -6.41 11.85
N GLU A 286 -4.71 -6.50 13.00
CA GLU A 286 -5.15 -5.91 14.27
C GLU A 286 -5.21 -4.38 14.20
N ALA A 287 -4.19 -3.76 13.59
CA ALA A 287 -4.17 -2.31 13.37
C ALA A 287 -5.39 -1.87 12.53
N ALA A 288 -5.64 -2.55 11.41
CA ALA A 288 -6.80 -2.27 10.56
C ALA A 288 -8.12 -2.47 11.33
N ARG A 289 -8.22 -3.53 12.16
CA ARG A 289 -9.39 -3.80 13.01
C ARG A 289 -9.63 -2.71 14.04
N SER A 290 -8.57 -2.18 14.67
CA SER A 290 -8.67 -1.12 15.68
C SER A 290 -9.14 0.23 15.10
N ASN A 291 -9.06 0.42 13.78
CA ASN A 291 -9.45 1.66 13.11
C ASN A 291 -10.95 1.75 12.75
N GLY A 292 -11.75 0.73 13.09
CA GLY A 292 -13.18 0.70 12.83
C GLY A 292 -13.62 -0.54 12.05
N HIS A 293 -14.88 -0.92 12.23
CA HIS A 293 -15.43 -2.13 11.62
C HIS A 293 -15.52 -2.02 10.10
N LEU A 294 -16.01 -0.90 9.59
CA LEU A 294 -16.12 -0.67 8.15
C LEU A 294 -14.76 -0.44 7.51
N PHE A 295 -13.86 0.29 8.19
CA PHE A 295 -12.46 0.39 7.76
C PHE A 295 -11.84 -1.00 7.58
N PHE A 296 -11.97 -1.88 8.58
CA PHE A 296 -11.44 -3.24 8.53
C PHE A 296 -12.06 -4.08 7.43
N GLN A 297 -13.38 -4.00 7.25
CA GLN A 297 -14.07 -4.71 6.17
C GLN A 297 -13.59 -4.24 4.79
N GLN A 298 -13.38 -2.93 4.60
CA GLN A 298 -12.83 -2.39 3.36
C GLN A 298 -11.37 -2.82 3.17
N TRP A 299 -10.57 -2.84 4.23
CA TRP A 299 -9.19 -3.32 4.18
C TRP A 299 -9.11 -4.79 3.74
N LEU A 300 -9.96 -5.67 4.27
CA LEU A 300 -10.02 -7.08 3.87
C LEU A 300 -10.35 -7.26 2.39
N ASN A 301 -11.19 -6.39 1.83
CA ASN A 301 -11.66 -6.48 0.45
C ASN A 301 -10.70 -5.83 -0.57
N ASN A 302 -9.83 -4.92 -0.12
CA ASN A 302 -8.95 -4.15 -1.00
C ASN A 302 -7.45 -4.37 -0.73
N THR A 303 -7.12 -5.32 0.13
CA THR A 303 -5.74 -5.81 0.34
C THR A 303 -5.61 -7.18 -0.28
N TYR A 304 -4.54 -7.42 -1.03
CA TYR A 304 -4.35 -8.60 -1.85
C TYR A 304 -3.12 -9.41 -1.43
N LEU A 305 -3.12 -10.70 -1.74
CA LEU A 305 -1.94 -11.55 -1.66
C LEU A 305 -1.00 -11.28 -2.85
N ALA A 306 0.18 -11.89 -2.86
CA ALA A 306 1.23 -11.67 -3.86
C ALA A 306 0.78 -11.86 -5.32
N ASP A 307 -0.28 -12.65 -5.56
CA ASP A 307 -0.87 -12.86 -6.88
C ASP A 307 -1.61 -11.64 -7.43
N GLY A 308 -1.88 -10.63 -6.60
CA GLY A 308 -2.60 -9.41 -6.94
C GLY A 308 -4.09 -9.60 -7.20
N VAL A 309 -4.64 -10.78 -6.89
CA VAL A 309 -6.02 -11.19 -7.20
C VAL A 309 -6.74 -11.68 -5.95
N THR A 310 -6.10 -12.53 -5.14
CA THR A 310 -6.70 -13.08 -3.92
C THR A 310 -6.73 -12.01 -2.84
N THR A 311 -7.91 -11.62 -2.38
CA THR A 311 -8.03 -10.65 -1.29
C THR A 311 -7.67 -11.29 0.05
N VAL A 312 -7.25 -10.49 1.02
CA VAL A 312 -7.03 -10.92 2.40
C VAL A 312 -8.32 -11.48 3.02
N GLY A 313 -9.47 -10.88 2.73
CA GLY A 313 -10.77 -11.42 3.18
C GLY A 313 -11.04 -12.83 2.66
N TYR A 314 -10.66 -13.14 1.41
CA TYR A 314 -10.74 -14.50 0.89
C TYR A 314 -9.72 -15.43 1.56
N TYR A 315 -8.49 -14.96 1.75
CA TYR A 315 -7.43 -15.70 2.43
C TYR A 315 -7.85 -16.14 3.84
N GLU A 316 -8.43 -15.25 4.64
CA GLU A 316 -8.90 -15.56 6.01
C GLU A 316 -9.95 -16.68 6.04
N LEU A 317 -10.84 -16.72 5.04
CA LEU A 317 -11.89 -17.74 4.97
C LEU A 317 -11.39 -19.09 4.46
N TYR A 318 -10.31 -19.10 3.66
CA TYR A 318 -9.85 -20.27 2.92
C TYR A 318 -8.34 -20.52 3.04
N LYS A 319 -7.73 -20.15 4.18
CA LYS A 319 -6.27 -20.15 4.41
C LYS A 319 -5.59 -21.45 3.96
N ASP A 320 -6.10 -22.60 4.41
CA ASP A 320 -5.55 -23.93 4.07
C ASP A 320 -5.61 -24.25 2.58
N LYS A 321 -6.66 -23.79 1.89
CA LYS A 321 -6.82 -23.99 0.45
C LYS A 321 -5.83 -23.12 -0.31
N VAL A 322 -5.75 -21.83 0.04
CA VAL A 322 -4.83 -20.88 -0.60
C VAL A 322 -3.37 -21.30 -0.41
N ALA A 323 -2.99 -21.70 0.82
CA ALA A 323 -1.64 -22.19 1.09
C ALA A 323 -1.27 -23.39 0.19
N LYS A 324 -2.17 -24.36 0.03
CA LYS A 324 -1.96 -25.51 -0.87
C LYS A 324 -1.82 -25.10 -2.33
N GLU A 325 -2.59 -24.12 -2.79
CA GLU A 325 -2.53 -23.63 -4.18
C GLU A 325 -1.20 -22.91 -4.47
N PHE A 326 -0.67 -22.17 -3.49
CA PHE A 326 0.64 -21.54 -3.57
C PHE A 326 1.78 -22.57 -3.52
N ASP A 327 1.67 -23.61 -2.67
CA ASP A 327 2.69 -24.67 -2.53
C ASP A 327 2.79 -25.59 -3.76
N GLN A 328 1.67 -25.86 -4.45
CA GLN A 328 1.63 -26.78 -5.59
C GLN A 328 2.37 -26.25 -6.83
N GLN A 329 2.60 -24.94 -6.90
CA GLN A 329 3.34 -24.32 -7.99
C GLN A 329 4.81 -24.24 -7.61
N LYS A 330 5.58 -25.33 -7.85
CA LYS A 330 7.03 -25.43 -7.59
C LYS A 330 7.77 -24.13 -7.93
N CYS A 331 7.93 -23.26 -6.95
CA CYS A 331 8.64 -21.98 -7.06
C CYS A 331 10.13 -22.22 -6.85
N ALA A 332 10.72 -23.10 -7.67
CA ALA A 332 12.14 -23.46 -7.59
C ALA A 332 13.08 -22.29 -7.97
N VAL A 333 12.54 -21.12 -8.33
CA VAL A 333 13.28 -19.95 -8.83
C VAL A 333 13.19 -18.74 -7.87
N CYS A 334 12.31 -18.76 -6.87
CA CYS A 334 12.02 -17.55 -6.09
C CYS A 334 12.88 -17.36 -4.84
N VAL A 335 13.85 -18.24 -4.60
CA VAL A 335 14.63 -18.24 -3.36
C VAL A 335 16.10 -18.50 -3.69
N ASN A 336 16.76 -17.55 -4.36
CA ASN A 336 18.20 -17.38 -4.18
C ASN A 336 18.42 -16.67 -2.83
N LEU A 337 18.00 -17.32 -1.73
CA LEU A 337 18.42 -16.93 -0.38
C LEU A 337 19.80 -17.50 -0.10
#